data_AF-H1XTF8-F1
#
_entry.id   AF-H1XTF8-F1
#
_cell.length_a   1.000
_cell.length_b   1.000
_cell.length_c   1.000
_cell.angle_alpha   90.00
_cell.angle_beta   90.00
_cell.angle_gamma   90.00
#
_symmetry.space_group_name_H-M   'P 1'
#
loop_
_entity.id
_entity.type
_entity.pdbx_description
1 polymer ?
#
loop_
_entity_poly.entity_id
_entity_poly.type
_entity_poly.pdbx_seq_one_letter_code
_entity_poly.pdbx_strand_id
1 'polypeptide(L)' 'MTQSELILKHLIRNKGITALEALRLYGCLRLSARIWELRQRGYRIDSQLIELKNGKKVARYMLKNKDKKIKG' A
#
# COMPACT_ATOMS: atom_id res chain seq x y z
N MET A 1 -15.20 6.28 5.26
CA MET A 1 -14.00 5.45 5.02
C MET A 1 -12.93 6.35 4.44
N THR A 2 -11.75 6.38 5.05
CA THR A 2 -10.62 7.24 4.63
C THR A 2 -9.78 6.57 3.54
N GLN A 3 -8.98 7.35 2.80
CA GLN A 3 -8.03 6.79 1.83
C GLN A 3 -7.04 5.80 2.50
N SER A 4 -6.55 6.10 3.71
CA SER A 4 -5.65 5.22 4.45
C SER A 4 -6.29 3.86 4.78
N GLU A 5 -7.58 3.84 5.13
CA GLU A 5 -8.33 2.59 5.38
C GLU A 5 -8.56 1.78 4.10
N LEU A 6 -8.86 2.43 2.97
CA LEU A 6 -8.99 1.76 1.68
C LEU A 6 -7.68 1.10 1.25
N ILE A 7 -6.57 1.83 1.38
CA ILE A 7 -5.22 1.31 1.10
C ILE A 7 -4.89 0.14 2.02
N LEU A 8 -5.17 0.26 3.32
CA LEU A 8 -4.94 -0.84 4.27
C LEU A 8 -5.75 -2.09 3.88
N LYS A 9 -7.05 -1.94 3.59
CA LYS A 9 -7.88 -3.06 3.12
C LYS A 9 -7.34 -3.69 1.85
N HIS A 10 -6.87 -2.87 0.91
CA HIS A 10 -6.24 -3.36 -0.32
C HIS A 10 -4.99 -4.18 0.00
N LEU A 11 -4.08 -3.69 0.85
CA LEU A 11 -2.85 -4.37 1.24
C LEU A 11 -3.08 -5.68 2.02
N ILE A 12 -4.20 -5.78 2.75
CA ILE A 12 -4.57 -7.01 3.47
C ILE A 12 -5.08 -8.08 2.48
N ARG A 13 -5.83 -7.68 1.45
CA ARG A 13 -6.48 -8.61 0.49
C ARG A 13 -5.59 -8.94 -0.70
N ASN A 14 -4.72 -8.02 -1.11
CA ASN A 14 -3.91 -8.12 -2.33
C ASN A 14 -2.43 -8.17 -1.99
N LYS A 15 -1.62 -8.59 -2.96
CA LYS A 15 -0.16 -8.75 -2.79
C LYS A 15 0.60 -7.42 -2.67
N GLY A 16 -0.02 -6.28 -2.95
CA GLY A 16 0.60 -4.96 -2.84
C GLY A 16 0.01 -3.94 -3.79
N ILE A 17 0.42 -2.68 -3.65
CA ILE A 17 -0.09 -1.57 -4.45
C ILE A 17 1.00 -0.57 -4.85
N THR A 18 0.94 -0.07 -6.07
CA THR A 18 1.76 1.03 -6.59
C THR A 18 1.01 2.36 -6.50
N ALA A 19 1.73 3.49 -6.60
CA ALA A 19 1.11 4.81 -6.60
C ALA A 19 0.08 4.99 -7.74
N LEU A 20 0.36 4.41 -8.91
CA LEU A 20 -0.54 4.48 -10.06
C LEU A 20 -1.82 3.65 -9.84
N GLU A 21 -1.71 2.47 -9.23
CA GLU A 21 -2.88 1.67 -8.85
C GLU A 21 -3.70 2.35 -7.75
N ALA A 22 -3.05 2.95 -6.75
CA ALA A 22 -3.72 3.71 -5.70
C ALA A 22 -4.50 4.92 -6.24
N LEU A 23 -3.94 5.60 -7.23
CA LEU A 23 -4.63 6.68 -7.93
C LEU A 23 -5.86 6.15 -8.69
N ARG A 24 -5.69 5.10 -9.51
CA ARG A 24 -6.77 4.57 -10.35
C ARG A 24 -7.91 3.93 -9.56
N LEU A 25 -7.61 3.20 -8.49
CA LEU A 25 -8.59 2.44 -7.72
C LEU A 25 -9.25 3.27 -6.61
N TYR A 26 -8.51 4.22 -6.02
CA TYR A 26 -8.93 4.89 -4.78
C TYR A 26 -8.82 6.42 -4.83
N GLY A 27 -8.42 7.00 -5.97
CA GLY A 27 -8.19 8.44 -6.10
C GLY A 27 -7.05 8.95 -5.21
N CYS A 28 -6.12 8.08 -4.80
CA CYS A 28 -5.08 8.42 -3.83
C CYS A 28 -3.79 8.88 -4.52
N LEU A 29 -3.63 10.20 -4.67
CA LEU A 29 -2.43 10.82 -5.24
C LEU A 29 -1.19 10.69 -4.35
N ARG A 30 -1.37 10.70 -3.01
CA ARG A 30 -0.27 10.70 -2.03
C ARG A 30 -0.16 9.35 -1.32
N LEU A 31 0.05 8.26 -2.07
CA LEU A 31 0.16 6.92 -1.50
C LEU A 31 1.23 6.83 -0.40
N SER A 32 2.42 7.40 -0.62
CA SER A 32 3.52 7.37 0.34
C SER A 32 3.15 7.94 1.71
N ALA A 33 2.36 9.03 1.75
CA ALA A 33 1.86 9.60 3.00
C ALA A 33 0.91 8.65 3.73
N ARG A 34 0.01 7.97 2.99
CA ARG A 34 -0.90 6.98 3.55
C ARG A 34 -0.14 5.76 4.09
N ILE A 35 0.89 5.30 3.38
CA ILE A 35 1.77 4.23 3.87
C ILE A 35 2.51 4.67 5.14
N TRP A 36 3.00 5.90 5.20
CA TRP A 36 3.66 6.43 6.39
C TRP A 36 2.71 6.45 7.60
N GLU A 37 1.48 6.95 7.44
CA GLU A 37 0.47 6.91 8.51
C GLU A 37 0.18 5.48 8.99
N LEU A 38 0.07 4.52 8.07
CA LEU A 38 -0.14 3.12 8.43
C LEU A 38 1.07 2.54 9.18
N ARG A 39 2.30 2.89 8.80
CA ARG A 39 3.50 2.51 9.56
C ARG A 39 3.50 3.11 10.97
N GLN A 40 3.10 4.37 11.13
CA GLN A 40 2.94 5.01 12.45
C GLN A 40 1.87 4.31 13.30
N ARG A 41 0.83 3.78 12.67
CA ARG A 41 -0.20 2.95 13.34
C ARG A 41 0.27 1.52 13.67
N GLY A 42 1.51 1.17 13.38
CA GLY A 42 2.11 -0.13 13.68
C GLY A 42 1.99 -1.18 12.57
N TYR A 43 1.48 -0.83 11.39
CA TYR A 43 1.45 -1.78 10.27
C TYR A 43 2.83 -1.89 9.63
N ARG A 44 3.36 -3.12 9.57
CA ARG A 44 4.62 -3.42 8.89
C ARG A 44 4.40 -3.51 7.38
N ILE A 45 4.72 -2.43 6.67
CA ILE A 45 4.57 -2.34 5.21
C ILE A 45 5.95 -2.19 4.58
N ASP A 46 6.33 -3.13 3.74
CA ASP A 46 7.56 -3.07 2.95
C ASP A 46 7.35 -2.35 1.64
N SER A 47 8.46 -1.90 1.04
CA SER A 47 8.50 -1.31 -0.29
C SER A 47 9.48 -2.07 -1.16
N GLN A 48 9.03 -2.51 -2.32
CA GLN A 48 9.85 -3.12 -3.36
C GLN A 48 9.89 -2.19 -4.57
N LEU A 49 11.07 -1.98 -5.14
CA LEU A 49 11.18 -1.32 -6.44
C LEU A 49 10.89 -2.35 -7.53
N ILE A 50 9.86 -2.10 -8.34
CA ILE A 50 9.50 -2.93 -9.49
C ILE A 50 9.76 -2.17 -10.78
N GLU A 51 10.17 -2.88 -11.82
CA GLU A 51 10.29 -2.32 -13.16
C GLU A 51 8.98 -2.54 -13.93
N LEU A 52 8.47 -1.47 -14.54
CA LEU A 52 7.30 -1.51 -15.40
C LEU A 52 7.72 -1.89 -16.83
N LYS A 53 6.74 -2.31 -17.64
CA LYS A 53 6.95 -2.67 -19.05
C LYS A 53 7.59 -1.55 -19.90
N ASN A 54 7.48 -0.30 -19.46
CA ASN A 54 8.10 0.86 -20.12
C ASN A 54 9.50 1.20 -19.58
N GLY A 55 10.13 0.28 -18.84
CA GLY A 55 11.47 0.47 -18.25
C GLY A 55 11.52 1.38 -17.02
N LYS A 56 10.41 2.03 -16.64
CA LYS A 56 10.37 2.88 -15.44
C LYS A 56 10.31 2.03 -14.19
N LYS A 57 11.07 2.43 -13.17
CA LYS A 57 11.04 1.79 -11.86
C LYS A 57 10.10 2.53 -10.91
N VAL A 58 9.21 1.80 -10.25
CA VAL A 58 8.22 2.36 -9.31
C VAL A 58 8.19 1.58 -8.00
N ALA A 59 7.84 2.25 -6.91
CA ALA A 59 7.65 1.60 -5.62
C ALA A 59 6.32 0.84 -5.57
N ARG A 60 6.38 -0.42 -5.13
CA ARG A 60 5.24 -1.25 -4.78
C ARG A 60 5.27 -1.53 -3.27
N TYR A 61 4.18 -1.21 -2.59
CA TYR A 61 4.05 -1.38 -1.14
C TYR A 61 3.26 -2.64 -0.80
N MET A 62 3.69 -3.39 0.22
CA MET A 62 3.16 -4.71 0.56
C MET A 62 3.12 -4.90 2.07
N LEU A 63 2.06 -5.52 2.59
CA LEU A 63 1.99 -5.84 4.03
C LEU A 63 2.89 -7.05 4.34
N LYS A 64 3.76 -6.94 5.34
CA LYS A 64 4.52 -8.11 5.86
C LYS A 64 3.58 -9.00 6.66
N ASN A 65 3.53 -10.28 6.31
CA ASN A 65 2.56 -11.26 6.79
C ASN A 65 2.71 -11.70 8.27
N LYS A 66 3.33 -10.90 9.15
CA LYS A 66 3.52 -11.26 10.57
C LYS A 66 2.57 -10.55 11.55
N ASP A 67 1.74 -9.62 11.08
CA ASP A 67 0.84 -8.84 11.94
C ASP A 67 -0.56 -8.77 11.34
N LYS A 68 -1.18 -9.94 11.10
CA LYS A 68 -2.64 -10.02 10.99
C LYS A 68 -3.24 -9.82 12.39
N LYS A 69 -3.23 -8.58 12.91
CA LYS A 69 -4.26 -8.16 13.87
C LYS A 69 -5.57 -8.03 13.10
N ILE A 70 -6.13 -9.17 12.71
CA ILE A 70 -7.54 -9.28 12.37
C ILE A 70 -8.21 -9.33 13.74
N LYS A 71 -8.56 -8.16 14.29
CA LYS A 71 -9.64 -8.11 15.27
C LYS A 71 -10.89 -8.51 14.48
N GLY A 72 -11.28 -9.77 14.63
CA GLY A 72 -12.64 -10.22 14.36
C GLY A 72 -13.61 -9.55 15.32
#